data_AF-A0A061NIH5-F1
#
_entry.id   AF-A0A061NIH5-F1
#
_cell.length_a   1.000
_cell.length_b   1.000
_cell.length_c   1.000
_cell.angle_alpha   90.00
_cell.angle_beta   90.00
_cell.angle_gamma   90.00
#
_symmetry.space_group_name_H-M   'P 1'
#
loop_
_entity.id
_entity.type
_entity.pdbx_description
1 polymer ?
#
loop_
_entity_poly.entity_id
_entity_poly.type
_entity_poly.pdbx_seq_one_letter_code
_entity_poly.pdbx_strand_id
1 'polypeptide(L)' 'MRQMLIFNEDLQFNQRVGMPVKVYCRTRQKTLALGRIQAITPHFINVSKTWFMRRDYLIIGIAPTE' A
#
# COMPACT_ATOMS: atom_id res chain seq x y z
N MET A 1 6.17 -12.53 9.34
CA MET A 1 5.46 -11.43 8.64
C MET A 1 4.99 -11.92 7.27
N ARG A 2 3.69 -12.17 7.12
CA ARG A 2 3.11 -12.58 5.83
C ARG A 2 2.83 -11.32 5.00
N GLN A 3 3.22 -11.36 3.73
CA GLN A 3 3.02 -10.25 2.79
C GLN A 3 1.99 -10.67 1.75
N MET A 4 1.00 -9.82 1.50
CA MET A 4 -0.05 -10.07 0.51
C MET A 4 -0.11 -8.90 -0.46
N LEU A 5 -0.10 -9.19 -1.77
CA LEU A 5 -0.36 -8.18 -2.77
C LEU A 5 -1.78 -7.63 -2.56
N ILE A 6 -1.92 -6.31 -2.51
CA ILE A 6 -3.21 -5.66 -2.37
C ILE A 6 -3.70 -5.32 -3.77
N PHE A 7 -4.84 -5.88 -4.17
CA PHE A 7 -5.50 -5.49 -5.40
C PHE A 7 -6.27 -4.19 -5.20
N ASN A 8 -6.66 -3.56 -6.31
CA ASN A 8 -7.38 -2.31 -6.28
C ASN A 8 -8.69 -2.38 -5.47
N GLU A 9 -9.33 -3.55 -5.49
CA GLU A 9 -10.56 -3.91 -4.80
C GLU A 9 -10.36 -3.91 -3.27
N ASP A 10 -9.18 -4.33 -2.83
CA ASP A 10 -8.82 -4.48 -1.41
C ASP A 10 -8.36 -3.18 -0.77
N LEU A 11 -8.02 -2.14 -1.55
CA LEU A 11 -7.47 -0.89 -1.01
C LEU A 11 -8.46 -0.20 -0.06
N GLN A 12 -9.74 -0.13 -0.44
CA GLN A 12 -10.78 0.49 0.38
C GLN A 12 -11.05 -0.31 1.66
N PHE A 13 -10.95 -1.64 1.59
CA PHE A 13 -11.02 -2.48 2.78
C PHE A 13 -9.83 -2.22 3.70
N ASN A 14 -8.60 -2.28 3.18
CA ASN A 14 -7.36 -2.08 3.93
C ASN A 14 -7.26 -0.68 4.54
N GLN A 15 -7.75 0.35 3.87
CA GLN A 15 -7.89 1.69 4.44
C GLN A 15 -8.83 1.69 5.64
N ARG A 16 -10.03 1.09 5.50
CA ARG A 16 -11.04 1.04 6.58
C ARG A 16 -10.56 0.29 7.81
N VAL A 17 -9.90 -0.86 7.63
CA VAL A 17 -9.38 -1.65 8.76
C VAL A 17 -8.06 -1.11 9.32
N GLY A 18 -7.46 -0.09 8.68
CA GLY A 18 -6.21 0.52 9.12
C GLY A 18 -5.00 -0.43 9.01
N MET A 19 -5.05 -1.41 8.11
CA MET A 19 -3.96 -2.37 7.92
C MET A 19 -2.72 -1.63 7.39
N PRO A 20 -1.53 -1.87 7.97
CA PRO A 20 -0.30 -1.31 7.44
C PRO A 20 0.02 -1.89 6.07
N VAL A 21 0.53 -1.03 5.19
CA VAL A 21 0.96 -1.37 3.84
C VAL A 21 2.40 -0.92 3.62
N LYS A 22 3.11 -1.63 2.73
CA LYS A 22 4.34 -1.14 2.11
C LYS A 22 4.09 -0.76 0.67
N VAL A 23 4.72 0.32 0.25
CA VAL A 23 4.76 0.78 -1.15
C VAL A 23 6.10 0.35 -1.74
N TYR A 24 6.07 -0.51 -2.75
CA TYR A 24 7.24 -1.10 -3.37
C TYR A 24 7.39 -0.63 -4.82
N CYS A 25 8.56 -0.11 -5.16
CA CYS A 25 8.92 0.27 -6.52
C CYS A 25 9.61 -0.90 -7.22
N ARG A 26 8.98 -1.45 -8.27
CA ARG A 26 9.52 -2.57 -9.05
C ARG A 26 10.82 -2.21 -9.75
N THR A 27 10.87 -1.04 -10.39
CA THR A 27 12.04 -0.58 -11.16
C THR A 27 13.28 -0.40 -10.28
N ARG A 28 13.09 0.08 -9.05
CA ARG A 28 14.18 0.29 -8.08
C ARG A 28 14.40 -0.90 -7.15
N GLN A 29 13.58 -1.94 -7.28
CA GLN A 29 13.51 -3.10 -6.39
C GLN A 29 13.52 -2.78 -4.88
N LYS A 30 12.88 -1.67 -4.48
CA LYS A 30 12.97 -1.13 -3.12
C LYS A 30 11.63 -0.67 -2.57
N THR A 31 11.45 -0.84 -1.27
CA THR A 31 10.34 -0.23 -0.51
C THR A 31 10.58 1.28 -0.37
N LEU A 32 9.61 2.08 -0.79
CA LEU A 32 9.66 3.54 -0.72
C LEU A 32 8.92 4.09 0.50
N ALA A 33 7.89 3.40 0.98
CA ALA A 33 7.13 3.80 2.16
C ALA A 33 6.55 2.59 2.90
N LEU A 34 6.34 2.79 4.21
CA LEU A 34 5.63 1.92 5.12
C LEU A 34 4.66 2.78 5.92
N GLY A 35 3.43 2.33 6.08
CA GLY A 35 2.42 3.06 6.85
C GLY A 35 1.00 2.64 6.53
N ARG A 36 0.04 3.44 6.95
CA ARG A 36 -1.38 3.22 6.63
C ARG A 36 -1.79 4.03 5.41
N ILE A 37 -2.79 3.52 4.68
CA ILE A 37 -3.44 4.28 3.62
C ILE A 37 -4.24 5.41 4.27
N GLN A 38 -3.92 6.66 3.93
CA GLN A 38 -4.61 7.85 4.45
C GLN A 38 -5.73 8.30 3.52
N ALA A 39 -5.50 8.21 2.20
CA ALA A 39 -6.48 8.57 1.17
C ALA A 39 -6.26 7.72 -0.09
N ILE A 40 -7.33 7.50 -0.83
CA ILE A 40 -7.32 6.78 -2.12
C ILE A 40 -8.04 7.65 -3.14
N THR A 41 -7.42 7.81 -4.32
CA THR A 41 -8.06 8.37 -5.51
C THR A 41 -8.01 7.35 -6.65
N PRO A 42 -8.66 7.60 -7.80
CA PRO A 42 -8.61 6.69 -8.94
C PRO A 42 -7.18 6.35 -9.40
N HIS A 43 -6.25 7.31 -9.29
CA HIS A 43 -4.89 7.15 -9.80
C HIS A 43 -3.81 7.07 -8.71
N PHE A 44 -4.09 7.58 -7.52
CA PHE A 44 -3.09 7.69 -6.47
C PHE A 44 -3.55 7.07 -5.15
N ILE A 45 -2.57 6.67 -4.34
CA ILE A 45 -2.78 6.42 -2.91
C ILE A 45 -1.89 7.35 -2.09
N ASN A 46 -2.39 7.78 -0.94
CA ASN A 46 -1.58 8.48 0.03
C ASN A 46 -1.18 7.51 1.15
N VAL A 47 0.13 7.32 1.33
CA VAL A 47 0.71 6.54 2.43
C VAL A 47 1.77 7.40 3.10
N SER A 48 1.67 7.56 4.42
CA SER A 48 2.63 8.34 5.21
C SER A 48 2.89 9.74 4.63
N LYS A 49 1.82 10.48 4.31
CA LYS A 49 1.83 11.83 3.72
C LYS A 49 2.43 11.92 2.31
N THR A 50 2.77 10.80 1.67
CA THR A 50 3.34 10.77 0.32
C THR A 50 2.34 10.15 -0.66
N TRP A 51 2.19 10.76 -1.83
CA TRP A 51 1.31 10.28 -2.89
C TRP A 51 2.06 9.37 -3.87
N PHE A 52 1.48 8.22 -4.18
CA PHE A 52 2.05 7.22 -5.08
C PHE A 52 1.06 6.87 -6.20
N MET A 53 1.52 6.86 -7.45
CA MET A 53 0.73 6.41 -8.60
C MET A 53 0.48 4.90 -8.53
N ARG A 54 -0.79 4.48 -8.54
CA ARG A 54 -1.20 3.08 -8.40
C ARG A 54 -0.66 2.16 -9.51
N ARG A 55 -0.43 2.72 -10.70
CA ARG A 55 0.10 1.98 -11.85
C ARG A 55 1.62 1.72 -11.77
N ASP A 56 2.34 2.54 -11.02
CA ASP A 56 3.81 2.54 -11.00
C ASP A 56 4.38 1.80 -9.77
N TYR A 57 3.56 1.64 -8.72
CA TYR A 57 3.98 1.07 -7.44
C TYR A 57 3.09 -0.09 -7.02
N LEU A 58 3.71 -1.12 -6.43
CA LEU A 58 3.01 -2.23 -5.80
C LEU A 58 2.66 -1.87 -4.37
N ILE A 59 1.42 -2.13 -3.99
CA ILE A 59 0.93 -1.94 -2.63
C ILE A 59 0.79 -3.33 -2.00
N ILE A 60 1.46 -3.54 -0.88
CA ILE A 60 1.54 -4.85 -0.25
C ILE A 60 1.09 -4.71 1.20
N GLY A 61 0.08 -5.49 1.58
CA GLY A 61 -0.46 -5.55 2.92
C GLY A 61 0.47 -6.33 3.83
N ILE A 62 0.58 -5.86 5.06
CA ILE A 62 1.42 -6.45 6.09
C ILE A 62 0.49 -6.93 7.19
N ALA A 63 0.27 -8.24 7.23
CA ALA A 63 -0.45 -8.86 8.33
C ALA A 63 0.53 -9.14 9.49
N PRO A 64 0.17 -8.82 10.75
CA PRO A 64 0.89 -9.36 11.89
C PRO A 64 0.82 -10.88 11.81
N THR A 65 1.96 -11.54 12.05
CA THR A 65 1.97 -12.98 12.35
C THR A 65 1.59 -13.12 13.82
N GLU A 66 0.53 -13.88 14.10
CA GLU A 66 0.21 -14.37 15.45
C GLU A 66 1.41 -15.10 16.08
#